data_AF-A0A7G1I896-F1
#
_entry.id   AF-A0A7G1I896-F1
#
_cell.length_a   1.000
_cell.length_b   1.000
_cell.length_c   1.000
_cell.angle_alpha   90.00
_cell.angle_beta   90.00
_cell.angle_gamma   90.00
#
_symmetry.space_group_name_H-M   'P 1'
#
loop_
_entity.id
_entity.type
_entity.pdbx_description
1 polymer ?
#
loop_
_entity_poly.entity_id
_entity_poly.type
_entity_poly.pdbx_seq_one_letter_code
_entity_poly.pdbx_strand_id
1 'polypeptide(L)'
;MLRPLDTDTILESVRKTHRAVVIDEAWRSGSLAGEISAQIMEGAFYDLDAPVGRVCSAEVPIPYAKHLEEAALPQPAKIVAAVRDMFGDQS
;
A
#
# COMPACT_ATOMS: atom_id res chain seq x y z
N MET A 1 5.72 5.78 -14.94
CA MET A 1 4.25 5.74 -15.06
C MET A 1 3.85 4.40 -15.64
N LEU A 2 3.26 3.53 -14.83
CA LEU A 2 2.65 2.30 -15.31
C LEU A 2 1.30 2.72 -15.94
N ARG A 3 1.23 2.78 -17.28
CA ARG A 3 0.01 3.21 -17.97
C ARG A 3 -0.21 2.34 -19.22
N PRO A 4 -1.43 1.82 -19.44
CA PRO A 4 -2.59 1.88 -18.53
C PRO A 4 -2.40 0.99 -17.29
N LEU A 5 -2.89 1.44 -16.15
CA LEU A 5 -3.04 0.58 -14.97
C LEU A 5 -4.30 -0.26 -15.17
N ASP A 6 -4.23 -1.55 -14.85
CA ASP A 6 -5.39 -2.43 -14.87
C ASP A 6 -6.26 -2.22 -13.62
N THR A 7 -6.98 -1.10 -13.61
CA THR A 7 -7.83 -0.69 -12.50
C THR A 7 -9.02 -1.63 -12.34
N ASP A 8 -9.53 -2.21 -13.43
CA ASP A 8 -10.68 -3.12 -13.39
C ASP A 8 -10.38 -4.37 -12.57
N THR A 9 -9.24 -5.02 -12.81
CA THR A 9 -8.79 -6.19 -12.02
C THR A 9 -8.60 -5.84 -10.54
N ILE A 10 -8.04 -4.66 -10.26
CA ILE A 10 -7.85 -4.18 -8.88
C ILE A 10 -9.21 -4.01 -8.19
N LEU A 11 -10.15 -3.31 -8.82
CA LEU A 11 -11.48 -3.06 -8.23
C LEU A 11 -12.28 -4.35 -8.05
N GLU A 12 -12.21 -5.28 -9.00
CA GLU A 12 -12.86 -6.59 -8.85
C GLU A 12 -12.32 -7.36 -7.65
N SER A 13 -10.99 -7.34 -7.44
CA SER A 13 -10.37 -7.94 -6.26
C SER A 13 -10.81 -7.27 -4.97
N VAL A 14 -10.79 -5.93 -4.91
CA VAL A 14 -11.21 -5.16 -3.74
C VAL A 14 -12.67 -5.41 -3.37
N ARG A 15 -13.56 -5.53 -4.36
CA ARG A 15 -14.97 -5.88 -4.14
C ARG A 15 -15.18 -7.26 -3.52
N LYS A 16 -14.25 -8.19 -3.74
CA LYS A 16 -14.28 -9.53 -3.15
C LYS A 16 -13.67 -9.58 -1.75
N THR A 17 -12.61 -8.81 -1.51
CA THR A 17 -11.84 -8.86 -0.25
C THR A 17 -12.24 -7.78 0.75
N HIS A 18 -12.97 -6.76 0.31
CA HIS A 18 -13.40 -5.57 1.05
C HIS A 18 -12.25 -4.75 1.66
N ARG A 19 -10.98 -5.09 1.35
CA ARG A 19 -9.76 -4.56 1.98
C ARG A 19 -8.61 -4.60 0.99
N ALA A 20 -7.76 -3.58 1.02
CA ALA A 20 -6.61 -3.44 0.14
C ALA A 20 -5.41 -2.81 0.86
N VAL A 21 -4.21 -3.33 0.57
CA VAL A 21 -2.92 -2.72 0.95
C VAL A 21 -2.06 -2.57 -0.30
N VAL A 22 -1.55 -1.36 -0.54
CA VAL A 22 -0.63 -1.06 -1.65
C VAL A 22 0.80 -1.02 -1.11
N ILE A 23 1.71 -1.76 -1.73
CA ILE A 23 3.14 -1.76 -1.39
C ILE A 23 3.92 -1.06 -2.51
N ASP A 24 4.76 -0.10 -2.15
CA ASP A 24 5.58 0.68 -3.08
C ASP A 24 6.94 0.99 -2.45
N GLU A 25 8.03 0.87 -3.22
CA GLU A 25 9.39 1.19 -2.75
C GLU A 25 9.71 2.68 -2.88
N ALA A 26 8.84 3.47 -3.49
CA ALA A 26 8.95 4.91 -3.47
C ALA A 26 8.58 5.49 -2.09
N TRP A 27 8.85 6.79 -1.90
CA TRP A 27 8.38 7.53 -0.73
C TRP A 27 6.85 7.50 -0.63
N ARG A 28 6.32 7.67 0.58
CA ARG A 28 4.87 7.70 0.76
C ARG A 28 4.20 8.86 0.04
N SER A 29 4.90 9.99 -0.05
CA SER A 29 4.45 11.18 -0.76
C SER A 29 4.86 11.15 -2.24
N GLY A 30 3.91 11.49 -3.13
CA GLY A 30 4.17 11.59 -4.57
C GLY A 30 4.38 10.25 -5.31
N SER A 31 4.06 9.13 -4.67
CA SER A 31 4.24 7.79 -5.24
C SER A 31 3.00 7.23 -5.94
N LEU A 32 3.22 6.14 -6.67
CA LEU A 32 2.14 5.43 -7.36
C LEU A 32 1.14 4.82 -6.36
N ALA A 33 1.60 4.48 -5.15
CA ALA A 33 0.71 4.07 -4.07
C ALA A 33 -0.39 5.10 -3.75
N GLY A 34 -0.09 6.40 -3.90
CA GLY A 34 -1.08 7.46 -3.74
C GLY A 34 -2.17 7.41 -4.82
N GLU A 35 -1.75 7.28 -6.08
CA GLU A 35 -2.66 7.19 -7.23
C GLU A 35 -3.54 5.92 -7.17
N ILE A 36 -2.95 4.75 -6.90
CA ILE A 36 -3.70 3.49 -6.78
C ILE A 36 -4.72 3.59 -5.64
N SER A 37 -4.33 4.16 -4.50
CA SER A 37 -5.24 4.37 -3.37
C SER A 37 -6.39 5.30 -3.73
N ALA A 38 -6.16 6.37 -4.51
CA ALA A 38 -7.21 7.27 -4.95
C ALA A 38 -8.19 6.55 -5.89
N GLN A 39 -7.69 5.81 -6.88
CA GLN A 39 -8.55 5.06 -7.81
C GLN A 39 -9.41 3.99 -7.12
N ILE A 40 -8.85 3.28 -6.13
CA ILE A 40 -9.63 2.33 -5.33
C ILE A 40 -10.73 3.05 -4.55
N MET A 41 -10.40 4.18 -3.91
CA MET A 41 -11.38 4.98 -3.18
C MET A 41 -12.47 5.54 -4.10
N GLU A 42 -12.15 5.97 -5.32
CA GLU A 42 -13.13 6.46 -6.28
C GLU A 42 -14.03 5.34 -6.84
N GLY A 43 -13.48 4.15 -7.08
CA GLY A 43 -14.18 3.05 -7.77
C GLY A 43 -14.84 2.00 -6.88
N ALA A 44 -14.49 1.94 -5.59
CA ALA A 44 -14.93 0.89 -4.65
C ALA A 44 -15.11 1.39 -3.20
N PHE A 45 -15.37 2.69 -2.98
CA PHE A 45 -15.55 3.26 -1.63
C PHE A 45 -16.55 2.47 -0.77
N TYR A 46 -17.72 2.15 -1.33
CA TYR A 46 -18.79 1.47 -0.61
C TYR A 46 -18.52 -0.01 -0.35
N ASP A 47 -17.54 -0.59 -1.05
CA ASP A 47 -17.15 -1.99 -0.89
C ASP A 47 -16.04 -2.14 0.17
N LEU A 48 -15.45 -1.05 0.67
CA LEU A 48 -14.34 -1.10 1.62
C LEU A 48 -14.81 -1.15 3.08
N ASP A 49 -14.34 -2.15 3.82
CA ASP A 49 -14.54 -2.27 5.27
C ASP A 49 -13.50 -1.48 6.09
N ALA A 50 -12.41 -1.06 5.45
CA ALA A 50 -11.33 -0.30 6.07
C ALA A 50 -10.63 0.60 5.03
N PRO A 51 -9.99 1.70 5.47
CA PRO A 51 -9.22 2.55 4.57
C PRO A 51 -8.10 1.77 3.88
N VAL A 52 -7.81 2.13 2.63
CA VAL A 52 -6.73 1.52 1.85
C VAL A 52 -5.39 1.73 2.57
N GLY A 53 -4.74 0.62 2.94
CA GLY A 53 -3.41 0.64 3.53
C GLY A 53 -2.33 0.98 2.51
N ARG A 54 -1.29 1.70 2.92
CA ARG A 54 -0.12 1.99 2.07
C ARG A 54 1.17 1.72 2.83
N VAL A 55 1.98 0.81 2.30
CA VAL A 55 3.31 0.49 2.83
C VAL A 55 4.34 1.00 1.85
N CYS A 56 4.98 2.11 2.21
CA CYS A 56 5.97 2.80 1.39
C CYS A 56 7.35 2.80 2.06
N SER A 57 8.39 3.15 1.29
CA SER A 57 9.71 3.44 1.87
C SER A 57 9.65 4.66 2.80
N ALA A 58 10.57 4.69 3.77
CA ALA A 58 10.78 5.85 4.61
C ALA A 58 11.17 7.07 3.75
N GLU A 59 10.69 8.27 4.12
CA GLU A 59 10.96 9.52 3.41
C GLU A 59 12.36 10.07 3.72
N VAL A 60 13.36 9.25 3.44
CA VAL A 60 14.77 9.55 3.62
C VAL A 60 15.53 9.18 2.35
N PRO A 61 16.63 9.87 2.01
CA PRO A 61 17.57 9.37 1.01
C PRO A 61 18.05 7.98 1.42
N ILE A 62 18.13 7.05 0.46
CA ILE A 62 18.53 5.67 0.75
C ILE A 62 19.97 5.66 1.29
N PRO A 63 20.18 5.19 2.53
CA PRO A 63 21.49 5.18 3.16
C PRO A 63 22.32 3.99 2.63
N TYR A 64 23.64 4.18 2.51
CA TYR A 64 24.56 3.14 2.00
C TYR A 64 24.74 1.95 2.97
N ALA A 65 24.58 2.18 4.27
CA ALA A 65 24.73 1.12 5.24
C ALA A 65 23.57 0.13 5.13
N LYS A 66 23.86 -1.15 4.84
CA LYS A 66 22.87 -2.20 4.57
C LYS A 66 21.72 -2.28 5.58
N HIS A 67 22.03 -2.17 6.88
CA HIS A 67 21.00 -2.21 7.92
C HIS A 67 20.05 -1.01 7.89
N LEU A 68 20.53 0.16 7.45
CA LEU A 68 19.70 1.36 7.28
C LEU A 68 18.94 1.33 5.97
N GLU A 69 19.50 0.73 4.91
CA GLU A 69 18.83 0.49 3.63
C GLU A 69 17.61 -0.43 3.84
N GLU A 70 17.82 -1.56 4.52
CA GLU A 70 16.75 -2.50 4.87
C GLU A 70 15.66 -1.82 5.72
N ALA A 71 16.04 -0.94 6.66
CA ALA A 71 15.09 -0.20 7.47
C ALA A 71 14.29 0.84 6.67
N ALA A 72 14.91 1.44 5.65
CA ALA A 72 14.28 2.42 4.77
C ALA A 72 13.26 1.78 3.81
N LEU A 73 13.53 0.57 3.33
CA LEU A 73 12.64 -0.14 2.40
C LEU A 73 11.42 -0.79 3.11
N PRO A 74 10.36 -1.12 2.35
CA PRO A 74 9.26 -1.94 2.81
C PRO A 74 9.77 -3.34 3.13
N GLN A 75 9.59 -3.80 4.37
CA GLN A 75 9.98 -5.15 4.77
C GLN A 75 8.74 -6.04 4.93
N PRO A 76 8.86 -7.38 4.73
CA PRO A 76 7.73 -8.30 4.89
C PRO A 76 7.01 -8.16 6.24
N ALA A 77 7.75 -7.89 7.32
CA ALA A 77 7.18 -7.64 8.64
C ALA A 77 6.24 -6.42 8.67
N LYS A 78 6.60 -5.33 7.98
CA LYS A 78 5.76 -4.12 7.85
C LYS A 78 4.50 -4.42 7.02
N ILE A 79 4.62 -5.25 5.98
CA ILE A 79 3.47 -5.65 5.13
C ILE A 79 2.49 -6.48 5.95
N VAL A 80 2.96 -7.49 6.68
CA VAL A 80 2.12 -8.33 7.54
C VAL A 80 1.46 -7.50 8.63
N ALA A 81 2.19 -6.59 9.28
CA ALA A 81 1.62 -5.69 10.29
C ALA A 81 0.51 -4.82 9.70
N ALA A 82 0.76 -4.19 8.53
CA ALA A 82 -0.24 -3.37 7.87
C ALA A 82 -1.52 -4.15 7.50
N VAL A 83 -1.37 -5.41 7.07
CA VAL A 83 -2.52 -6.28 6.78
C VAL A 83 -3.28 -6.64 8.06
N ARG A 84 -2.58 -7.00 9.15
CA ARG A 84 -3.20 -7.33 10.45
C ARG A 84 -3.95 -6.14 11.06
N ASP A 85 -3.38 -4.95 10.97
CA ASP A 85 -4.01 -3.71 11.43
C ASP A 85 -5.36 -3.48 10.76
N MET A 86 -5.54 -3.89 9.50
CA MET A 86 -6.84 -3.81 8.84
C MET A 86 -7.88 -4.66 9.57
N PHE A 87 -7.52 -5.86 10.02
CA PHE A 87 -8.44 -6.78 10.70
C PHE A 87 -8.67 -6.45 12.19
N GLY A 88 -8.00 -5.43 12.72
CA GLY A 88 -8.10 -5.06 14.14
C GLY A 88 -7.30 -5.99 15.09
N ASP A 89 -6.44 -6.84 14.53
CA ASP A 89 -5.55 -7.73 15.29
C ASP A 89 -4.34 -6.94 15.80
N GLN A 90 -4.57 -6.09 16.80
CA GLN A 90 -3.51 -5.44 17.58
C GLN A 90 -3.22 -6.32 18.81
N SER A 91 -2.38 -7.35 18.65
CA SER A 91 -1.80 -8.17 19.73
C SER A 91 -0.42 -8.68 19.37
#